data_AF-A0A952IER3-F1
#
_entry.id   AF-A0A952IER3-F1
#
_cell.length_a   1.000
_cell.length_b   1.000
_cell.length_c   1.000
_cell.angle_alpha   90.00
_cell.angle_beta   90.00
_cell.angle_gamma   90.00
#
_symmetry.space_group_name_H-M   'P 1'
#
loop_
_entity.id
_entity.type
_entity.pdbx_description
1 polymer ?
#
loop_
_entity_poly.entity_id
_entity_poly.type
_entity_poly.pdbx_seq_one_letter_code
_entity_poly.pdbx_strand_id
1 'polypeptide(L)'
;MAKSITYFVSSLIASARFVGEVVITESDTTGFIRFKSIEFEDTLSQANCSICTWYDHTDFNRYDWTNNIPYIGDTVLIIMKRERAVVFGKKIKEHYRLWSIPYTMSIAIFSFENPILPLSEKDRILPFFNSDSITTCSDGCLLPISELHNLIKKYRKKFDKVLKKVDISDFENKEVYEIFYNVPLKYYTRWYWFEDSTGELKGLVFNYSNGDSLKVIPHSLEDKQIQIDEEREFWNWKLNIKEIEWIKSP
;
A
#
# COMPACT_ATOMS: atom_id res chain seq x y z
N MET A 1 -21.00 -11.33 -17.09
CA MET A 1 -19.92 -10.83 -17.97
C MET A 1 -18.80 -10.30 -17.11
N ALA A 2 -17.60 -10.89 -17.18
CA ALA A 2 -16.42 -10.34 -16.54
C ALA A 2 -16.09 -8.97 -17.18
N LYS A 3 -15.87 -7.93 -16.38
CA LYS A 3 -15.45 -6.61 -16.86
C LYS A 3 -13.96 -6.45 -16.60
N SER A 4 -13.19 -6.13 -17.64
CA SER A 4 -11.79 -5.77 -17.51
C SER A 4 -11.65 -4.54 -16.60
N ILE A 5 -10.63 -4.55 -15.74
CA ILE A 5 -10.27 -3.40 -14.91
C ILE A 5 -9.04 -2.75 -15.53
N THR A 6 -9.08 -1.44 -15.76
CA THR A 6 -7.91 -0.70 -16.25
C THR A 6 -7.24 0.04 -15.10
N TYR A 7 -5.96 -0.27 -14.85
CA TYR A 7 -5.10 0.45 -13.93
C TYR A 7 -4.18 1.39 -14.69
N PHE A 8 -4.37 2.70 -14.53
CA PHE A 8 -3.33 3.67 -14.89
C PHE A 8 -2.23 3.60 -13.83
N VAL A 9 -1.07 3.04 -14.18
CA VAL A 9 0.00 2.71 -13.21
C VAL A 9 0.49 3.96 -12.47
N SER A 10 0.61 5.09 -13.18
CA SER A 10 0.98 6.37 -12.58
C SER A 10 -0.05 6.79 -11.50
N SER A 11 -1.34 6.76 -11.82
CA SER A 11 -2.43 7.05 -10.88
C SER A 11 -2.55 6.03 -9.75
N LEU A 12 -2.24 4.76 -10.03
CA LEU A 12 -2.27 3.69 -9.05
C LEU A 12 -1.18 3.90 -7.99
N ILE A 13 0.06 4.13 -8.41
CA ILE A 13 1.18 4.46 -7.50
C ILE A 13 0.88 5.75 -6.73
N ALA A 14 0.32 6.76 -7.40
CA ALA A 14 -0.02 8.05 -6.77
C ALA A 14 -1.03 7.93 -5.62
N SER A 15 -1.91 6.92 -5.68
CA SER A 15 -3.00 6.72 -4.72
C SER A 15 -2.79 5.50 -3.84
N ALA A 16 -1.64 4.82 -3.97
CA ALA A 16 -1.30 3.67 -3.18
C ALA A 16 -1.00 4.08 -1.73
N ARG A 17 -1.43 3.24 -0.79
CA ARG A 17 -1.05 3.36 0.63
C ARG A 17 0.38 2.85 0.84
N PHE A 18 0.77 1.85 0.07
CA PHE A 18 2.09 1.26 0.12
C PHE A 18 2.51 0.77 -1.27
N VAL A 19 3.78 0.99 -1.62
CA VAL A 19 4.45 0.45 -2.80
C VAL A 19 5.87 0.09 -2.37
N GLY A 20 6.22 -1.20 -2.42
CA GLY A 20 7.54 -1.65 -2.01
C GLY A 20 7.76 -3.14 -2.25
N GLU A 21 9.02 -3.57 -2.20
CA GLU A 21 9.38 -4.98 -2.16
C GLU A 21 9.13 -5.55 -0.76
N VAL A 22 8.49 -6.71 -0.72
CA VAL A 22 8.13 -7.42 0.51
C VAL A 22 8.45 -8.91 0.36
N VAL A 23 8.75 -9.56 1.48
CA VAL A 23 8.83 -11.02 1.59
C VAL A 23 7.51 -11.52 2.15
N ILE A 24 6.79 -12.39 1.44
CA ILE A 24 5.57 -13.01 1.99
C ILE A 24 5.97 -13.96 3.11
N THR A 25 5.36 -13.83 4.28
CA THR A 25 5.68 -14.64 5.46
C THR A 25 4.59 -15.64 5.78
N GLU A 26 3.33 -15.27 5.57
CA GLU A 26 2.17 -16.14 5.85
C GLU A 26 1.05 -15.83 4.85
N SER A 27 0.12 -16.77 4.70
CA SER A 27 -1.15 -16.55 4.02
C SER A 27 -2.21 -17.38 4.72
N ASP A 28 -3.41 -16.82 4.91
CA ASP A 28 -4.52 -17.53 5.53
C ASP A 28 -5.66 -17.82 4.55
N THR A 29 -6.52 -18.75 4.95
CA THR A 29 -7.68 -19.18 4.15
C THR A 29 -8.75 -18.10 4.02
N THR A 30 -8.70 -17.05 4.84
CA THR A 30 -9.61 -15.91 4.80
C THR A 30 -9.18 -14.85 3.78
N GLY A 31 -8.03 -15.07 3.14
CA GLY A 31 -7.51 -14.22 2.07
C GLY A 31 -6.69 -13.06 2.60
N PHE A 32 -6.10 -13.15 3.78
CA PHE A 32 -5.02 -12.24 4.17
C PHE A 32 -3.67 -12.86 3.85
N ILE A 33 -2.81 -12.05 3.22
CA ILE A 33 -1.39 -12.36 3.11
C ILE A 33 -0.65 -11.55 4.17
N ARG A 34 0.32 -12.18 4.83
CA ARG A 34 1.26 -11.49 5.69
C ARG A 34 2.63 -11.36 5.03
N PHE A 35 3.32 -10.26 5.28
CA PHE A 35 4.60 -9.98 4.63
C PHE A 35 5.52 -9.10 5.47
N LYS A 36 6.82 -9.10 5.17
CA LYS A 36 7.80 -8.17 5.74
C LYS A 36 8.34 -7.26 4.65
N SER A 37 8.29 -5.95 4.87
CA SER A 37 8.88 -4.98 3.93
C SER A 37 10.40 -5.03 3.98
N ILE A 38 11.04 -5.04 2.81
CA ILE A 38 12.50 -4.97 2.70
C ILE A 38 13.01 -3.56 3.02
N GLU A 39 12.28 -2.52 2.61
CA GLU A 39 12.65 -1.12 2.89
C GLU A 39 12.34 -0.74 4.36
N PHE A 40 11.41 -1.46 5.00
CA PHE A 40 10.84 -1.05 6.28
C PHE A 40 10.52 -2.26 7.17
N GLU A 41 11.55 -2.92 7.71
CA GLU A 41 11.47 -4.23 8.38
C GLU A 41 10.40 -4.34 9.48
N ASP A 42 10.04 -3.23 10.15
CA ASP A 42 9.14 -3.21 11.33
C ASP A 42 7.71 -2.70 11.07
N THR A 43 7.28 -2.49 9.82
CA THR A 43 6.24 -1.47 9.57
C THR A 43 4.88 -1.90 9.03
N LEU A 44 4.73 -3.13 8.53
CA LEU A 44 3.42 -3.64 8.13
C LEU A 44 3.52 -5.10 7.76
N SER A 45 2.55 -5.87 8.25
CA SER A 45 2.59 -7.32 8.17
C SER A 45 1.45 -7.95 7.41
N GLN A 46 0.50 -7.20 6.80
CA GLN A 46 -0.60 -7.85 6.07
C GLN A 46 -1.34 -7.01 5.02
N ALA A 47 -1.96 -7.70 4.07
CA ALA A 47 -2.94 -7.15 3.12
C ALA A 47 -4.05 -8.17 2.82
N ASN A 48 -5.26 -7.68 2.60
CA ASN A 48 -6.34 -8.47 2.03
C ASN A 48 -6.04 -8.75 0.55
N CYS A 49 -5.99 -10.04 0.23
CA CYS A 49 -5.88 -10.64 -1.08
C CYS A 49 -7.07 -11.59 -1.27
N SER A 50 -8.19 -11.08 -1.77
CA SER A 50 -9.43 -11.87 -1.86
C SER A 50 -9.30 -13.12 -2.76
N ILE A 51 -8.38 -13.12 -3.73
CA ILE A 51 -8.10 -14.31 -4.58
C ILE A 51 -7.18 -15.34 -3.90
N CYS A 52 -6.49 -14.96 -2.83
CA CYS A 52 -5.66 -15.89 -2.04
C CYS A 52 -6.52 -16.82 -1.18
N THR A 53 -7.84 -16.54 -1.06
CA THR A 53 -8.77 -17.46 -0.40
C THR A 53 -8.72 -18.83 -1.07
N TRP A 54 -8.61 -19.89 -0.25
CA TRP A 54 -8.60 -21.29 -0.70
C TRP A 54 -7.44 -21.70 -1.61
N TYR A 55 -6.40 -20.85 -1.78
CA TYR A 55 -5.21 -21.23 -2.52
C TYR A 55 -4.23 -21.98 -1.63
N ASP A 56 -3.65 -23.07 -2.14
CA ASP A 56 -2.57 -23.78 -1.45
C ASP A 56 -1.24 -23.08 -1.73
N HIS A 57 -0.77 -22.31 -0.75
CA HIS A 57 0.50 -21.57 -0.83
C HIS A 57 1.74 -22.45 -0.58
N THR A 58 1.59 -23.77 -0.59
CA THR A 58 2.69 -24.74 -0.40
C THR A 58 2.99 -25.61 -1.64
N ASP A 59 2.13 -25.58 -2.67
CA ASP A 59 2.31 -26.35 -3.90
C ASP A 59 3.08 -25.54 -4.97
N PHE A 60 4.39 -25.76 -5.02
CA PHE A 60 5.32 -25.11 -5.97
C PHE A 60 5.24 -25.67 -7.41
N ASN A 61 4.50 -26.77 -7.64
CA ASN A 61 4.52 -27.52 -8.90
C ASN A 61 3.33 -27.24 -9.84
N ARG A 62 2.36 -26.41 -9.45
CA ARG A 62 1.28 -25.99 -10.35
C ARG A 62 1.78 -24.99 -11.39
N TYR A 63 2.03 -25.49 -12.60
CA TYR A 63 2.26 -24.67 -13.79
C TYR A 63 0.93 -24.12 -14.36
N ASP A 64 0.24 -23.27 -13.60
CA ASP A 64 -0.84 -22.48 -14.17
C ASP A 64 -0.24 -21.24 -14.84
N TRP A 65 -0.55 -21.06 -16.12
CA TRP A 65 -0.04 -19.97 -16.98
C TRP A 65 -0.38 -18.56 -16.45
N THR A 66 -1.16 -18.49 -15.37
CA THR A 66 -1.64 -17.31 -14.66
C THR A 66 -1.25 -17.28 -13.17
N ASN A 67 -0.11 -17.87 -12.76
CA ASN A 67 0.34 -17.83 -11.36
C ASN A 67 0.59 -16.38 -10.87
N ASN A 68 -0.50 -15.83 -10.32
CA ASN A 68 -0.77 -14.44 -9.94
C ASN A 68 -0.85 -14.30 -8.41
N ILE A 69 -0.31 -15.25 -7.65
CA ILE A 69 -0.38 -15.27 -6.19
C ILE A 69 1.03 -15.57 -5.67
N PRO A 70 1.60 -14.70 -4.80
CA PRO A 70 2.92 -14.96 -4.25
C PRO A 70 2.88 -16.08 -3.21
N TYR A 71 3.94 -16.88 -3.17
CA TYR A 71 4.11 -17.96 -2.19
C TYR A 71 4.77 -17.46 -0.92
N ILE A 72 4.64 -18.21 0.18
CA ILE A 72 5.41 -17.93 1.39
C ILE A 72 6.91 -18.03 1.06
N GLY A 73 7.68 -17.01 1.44
CA GLY A 73 9.10 -16.84 1.13
C GLY A 73 9.38 -16.09 -0.17
N ASP A 74 8.39 -15.87 -1.05
CA ASP A 74 8.60 -15.07 -2.26
C ASP A 74 8.90 -13.62 -1.89
N THR A 75 9.87 -13.04 -2.60
CA THR A 75 10.08 -11.59 -2.64
C THR A 75 9.31 -11.01 -3.82
N VAL A 76 8.36 -10.12 -3.55
CA VAL A 76 7.54 -9.46 -4.57
C VAL A 76 7.41 -7.97 -4.32
N LEU A 77 7.28 -7.20 -5.40
CA LEU A 77 6.69 -5.87 -5.32
C LEU A 77 5.21 -6.01 -4.98
N ILE A 78 4.71 -5.24 -4.04
CA ILE A 78 3.27 -5.12 -3.75
C ILE A 78 2.85 -3.66 -3.89
N ILE A 79 1.71 -3.44 -4.54
CA ILE A 79 1.01 -2.15 -4.56
C ILE A 79 -0.29 -2.35 -3.78
N MET A 80 -0.46 -1.56 -2.73
CA MET A 80 -1.64 -1.62 -1.87
C MET A 80 -2.51 -0.38 -2.02
N LYS A 81 -3.82 -0.59 -2.12
CA LYS A 81 -4.82 0.48 -2.05
C LYS A 81 -5.72 0.21 -0.84
N ARG A 82 -5.67 1.11 0.15
CA ARG A 82 -6.21 0.83 1.49
C ARG A 82 -5.52 -0.43 2.05
N GLU A 83 -6.26 -1.37 2.58
CA GLU A 83 -5.75 -2.66 3.11
C GLU A 83 -5.70 -3.76 2.05
N ARG A 84 -6.08 -3.46 0.80
CA ARG A 84 -6.13 -4.44 -0.28
C ARG A 84 -4.84 -4.41 -1.09
N ALA A 85 -4.23 -5.57 -1.27
CA ALA A 85 -3.28 -5.76 -2.34
C ALA A 85 -4.06 -5.64 -3.66
N VAL A 86 -3.53 -4.87 -4.62
CA VAL A 86 -4.20 -4.66 -5.92
C VAL A 86 -3.35 -5.09 -7.11
N VAL A 87 -2.03 -4.98 -6.96
CA VAL A 87 -1.05 -5.43 -7.94
C VAL A 87 0.12 -6.03 -7.19
N PHE A 88 0.64 -7.13 -7.72
CA PHE A 88 1.95 -7.65 -7.35
C PHE A 88 2.88 -7.55 -8.55
N GLY A 89 4.18 -7.65 -8.28
CA GLY A 89 5.21 -7.76 -9.29
C GLY A 89 6.33 -8.71 -8.89
N LYS A 90 6.71 -9.62 -9.78
CA LYS A 90 7.88 -10.50 -9.60
C LYS A 90 9.05 -9.90 -10.36
N LYS A 91 10.18 -9.77 -9.67
CA LYS A 91 11.40 -9.28 -10.29
C LYS A 91 11.93 -10.29 -11.30
N ILE A 92 12.15 -9.85 -12.54
CA ILE A 92 12.77 -10.62 -13.62
C ILE A 92 13.83 -9.72 -14.25
N LYS A 93 15.11 -10.00 -13.95
CA LYS A 93 16.25 -9.16 -14.35
C LYS A 93 16.03 -7.70 -13.92
N GLU A 94 15.91 -6.79 -14.87
CA GLU A 94 15.75 -5.34 -14.67
C GLU A 94 14.27 -4.87 -14.69
N HIS A 95 13.33 -5.82 -14.66
CA HIS A 95 11.89 -5.54 -14.75
C HIS A 95 11.13 -6.16 -13.59
N TYR A 96 9.95 -5.60 -13.29
CA TYR A 96 8.90 -6.32 -12.59
C TYR A 96 7.87 -6.81 -13.59
N ARG A 97 7.59 -8.11 -13.56
CA ARG A 97 6.42 -8.68 -14.21
C ARG A 97 5.21 -8.43 -13.32
N LEU A 98 4.33 -7.52 -13.70
CA LEU A 98 3.14 -7.13 -12.95
C LEU A 98 1.97 -8.05 -13.22
N TRP A 99 1.18 -8.30 -12.20
CA TRP A 99 -0.14 -8.91 -12.33
C TRP A 99 -1.09 -8.31 -11.31
N SER A 100 -2.35 -8.21 -11.70
CA SER A 100 -3.41 -7.78 -10.81
C SER A 100 -3.91 -8.93 -9.95
N ILE A 101 -4.60 -8.56 -8.88
CA ILE A 101 -5.41 -9.48 -8.10
C ILE A 101 -6.86 -9.28 -8.57
N PRO A 102 -7.33 -10.03 -9.59
CA PRO A 102 -8.65 -9.76 -10.13
C PRO A 102 -9.74 -10.11 -9.12
N TYR A 103 -10.79 -9.29 -9.11
CA TYR A 103 -11.93 -9.44 -8.21
C TYR A 103 -12.83 -10.64 -8.60
N THR A 104 -12.83 -11.08 -9.86
CA THR A 104 -13.63 -12.20 -10.39
C THR A 104 -13.25 -12.51 -11.85
N MET A 105 -12.45 -13.56 -12.13
CA MET A 105 -12.18 -14.09 -13.49
C MET A 105 -11.90 -13.05 -14.60
N SER A 106 -11.30 -11.91 -14.24
CA SER A 106 -11.09 -10.77 -15.13
C SER A 106 -9.59 -10.54 -15.35
N ILE A 107 -9.23 -10.02 -16.51
CA ILE A 107 -7.86 -9.62 -16.82
C ILE A 107 -7.74 -8.12 -16.55
N ALA A 108 -6.71 -7.70 -15.80
CA ALA A 108 -6.43 -6.27 -15.70
C ALA A 108 -5.64 -5.78 -16.92
N ILE A 109 -5.93 -4.54 -17.30
CA ILE A 109 -5.17 -3.79 -18.29
C ILE A 109 -4.38 -2.72 -17.55
N PHE A 110 -3.07 -2.74 -17.67
CA PHE A 110 -2.17 -1.72 -17.15
C PHE A 110 -1.90 -0.68 -18.23
N SER A 111 -2.14 0.58 -17.91
CA SER A 111 -1.88 1.74 -18.77
C SER A 111 -0.74 2.59 -18.21
N PHE A 112 0.17 3.01 -19.07
CA PHE A 112 1.35 3.80 -18.71
C PHE A 112 1.39 5.10 -19.53
N GLU A 113 1.89 6.17 -18.92
CA GLU A 113 2.25 7.38 -19.65
C GLU A 113 3.47 7.10 -20.52
N ASN A 114 3.44 7.49 -21.79
CA ASN A 114 4.62 7.42 -22.65
C ASN A 114 5.66 8.48 -22.24
N PRO A 115 6.97 8.23 -22.44
CA PRO A 115 7.55 7.01 -22.98
C PRO A 115 7.96 6.03 -21.87
N ILE A 116 7.40 4.83 -21.86
CA ILE A 116 8.17 3.71 -21.30
C ILE A 116 9.27 3.45 -22.33
N LEU A 117 10.54 3.65 -21.95
CA LEU A 117 11.67 3.24 -22.78
C LEU A 117 11.41 1.83 -23.32
N PRO A 118 11.60 1.57 -24.63
CA PRO A 118 11.09 0.37 -25.23
C PRO A 118 11.66 -0.85 -24.51
N LEU A 119 10.78 -1.61 -23.85
CA LEU A 119 11.04 -3.00 -23.56
C LEU A 119 11.52 -3.63 -24.86
N SER A 120 12.65 -4.35 -24.79
CA SER A 120 13.23 -5.02 -25.95
C SER A 120 12.12 -5.78 -26.69
N GLU A 121 12.14 -5.77 -28.02
CA GLU A 121 11.07 -6.36 -28.84
C GLU A 121 10.82 -7.85 -28.51
N LYS A 122 11.80 -8.51 -27.89
CA LYS A 122 11.77 -9.91 -27.43
C LYS A 122 11.15 -10.10 -26.03
N ASP A 123 11.09 -9.06 -25.21
CA ASP A 123 10.56 -9.11 -23.84
C ASP A 123 9.15 -8.47 -23.74
N ARG A 124 8.61 -7.95 -24.85
CA ARG A 124 7.27 -7.36 -24.86
C ARG A 124 6.21 -8.44 -24.68
N ILE A 125 5.48 -8.36 -23.57
CA ILE A 125 4.07 -8.80 -23.57
C ILE A 125 3.32 -7.78 -24.42
N LEU A 126 2.78 -8.25 -25.54
CA LEU A 126 2.22 -7.46 -26.63
C LEU A 126 1.29 -6.35 -26.10
N PRO A 127 1.56 -5.05 -26.39
CA PRO A 127 0.65 -4.00 -25.99
C PRO A 127 -0.69 -4.17 -26.72
N PHE A 128 -1.79 -4.11 -25.97
CA PHE A 128 -3.15 -4.18 -26.54
C PHE A 128 -3.48 -2.94 -27.37
N PHE A 129 -2.93 -1.80 -26.97
CA PHE A 129 -3.12 -0.52 -27.61
C PHE A 129 -1.95 0.40 -27.26
N ASN A 130 -1.41 1.09 -28.27
CA ASN A 130 -0.40 2.13 -28.11
C ASN A 130 -0.88 3.38 -28.86
N SER A 131 -1.05 4.49 -28.14
CA SER A 131 -1.23 5.81 -28.73
C SER A 131 0.01 6.67 -28.47
N ASP A 132 0.07 7.87 -29.05
CA ASP A 132 1.18 8.80 -28.82
C ASP A 132 1.40 9.12 -27.33
N SER A 133 0.37 8.99 -26.49
CA SER A 133 0.39 9.34 -25.07
C SER A 133 0.36 8.16 -24.09
N ILE A 134 -0.15 6.98 -24.50
CA ILE A 134 -0.43 5.87 -23.58
C ILE A 134 -0.05 4.52 -24.19
N THR A 135 0.68 3.71 -23.43
CA THR A 135 0.89 2.27 -23.71
C THR A 135 0.02 1.43 -22.78
N THR A 136 -0.62 0.38 -23.29
CA THR A 136 -1.41 -0.56 -22.47
C THR A 136 -0.99 -2.03 -22.64
N CYS A 137 -1.02 -2.82 -21.57
CA CYS A 137 -0.70 -4.26 -21.57
C CYS A 137 -1.57 -4.99 -20.53
N SER A 138 -1.79 -6.29 -20.68
CA SER A 138 -2.52 -7.09 -19.70
C SER A 138 -1.63 -7.55 -18.53
N ASP A 139 -2.20 -8.34 -17.62
CA ASP A 139 -1.44 -9.16 -16.67
C ASP A 139 -0.23 -9.84 -17.32
N GLY A 140 0.88 -9.83 -16.60
CA GLY A 140 2.20 -10.22 -17.08
C GLY A 140 3.04 -9.06 -17.62
N CYS A 141 2.55 -7.82 -17.63
CA CYS A 141 3.28 -6.69 -18.16
C CYS A 141 4.64 -6.47 -17.48
N LEU A 142 5.67 -6.11 -18.26
CA LEU A 142 6.98 -5.78 -17.71
C LEU A 142 7.09 -4.28 -17.46
N LEU A 143 7.34 -3.89 -16.21
CA LEU A 143 7.65 -2.52 -15.82
C LEU A 143 9.15 -2.42 -15.50
N PRO A 144 9.94 -1.58 -16.21
CA PRO A 144 11.33 -1.33 -15.85
C PRO A 144 11.45 -0.84 -14.40
N ILE A 145 12.41 -1.40 -13.64
CA ILE A 145 12.61 -1.04 -12.23
C ILE A 145 12.95 0.44 -12.07
N SER A 146 13.76 0.99 -12.98
CA SER A 146 14.12 2.41 -12.98
C SER A 146 12.90 3.33 -13.14
N GLU A 147 11.95 2.94 -13.99
CA GLU A 147 10.72 3.69 -14.22
C GLU A 147 9.80 3.64 -13.01
N LEU A 148 9.65 2.47 -12.38
CA LEU A 148 8.93 2.34 -11.11
C LEU A 148 9.51 3.29 -10.05
N HIS A 149 10.83 3.29 -9.86
CA HIS A 149 11.50 4.16 -8.90
C HIS A 149 11.30 5.65 -9.22
N ASN A 150 11.34 6.03 -10.49
CA ASN A 150 11.06 7.40 -10.92
C ASN A 150 9.63 7.82 -10.59
N LEU A 151 8.64 6.95 -10.85
CA LEU A 151 7.23 7.19 -10.52
C LEU A 151 7.04 7.32 -9.01
N ILE A 152 7.58 6.39 -8.21
CA ILE A 152 7.53 6.44 -6.75
C ILE A 152 8.14 7.76 -6.26
N LYS A 153 9.33 8.14 -6.74
CA LYS A 153 10.00 9.40 -6.36
C LYS A 153 9.20 10.63 -6.75
N LYS A 154 8.59 10.67 -7.94
CA LYS A 154 7.73 11.75 -8.41
C LYS A 154 6.51 11.93 -7.49
N TYR A 155 5.85 10.83 -7.11
CA TYR A 155 4.67 10.88 -6.28
C TYR A 155 4.99 11.12 -4.80
N ARG A 156 6.06 10.56 -4.25
CA ARG A 156 6.58 10.90 -2.91
C ARG A 156 6.83 12.42 -2.81
N LYS A 157 7.54 13.02 -3.77
CA LYS A 157 7.74 14.48 -3.83
C LYS A 157 6.44 15.29 -3.90
N LYS A 158 5.43 14.80 -4.64
CA LYS A 158 4.11 15.47 -4.73
C LYS A 158 3.39 15.39 -3.38
N PHE A 159 3.44 14.23 -2.74
CA PHE A 159 2.88 14.00 -1.42
C PHE A 159 3.56 14.88 -0.37
N ASP A 160 4.89 14.98 -0.35
CA ASP A 160 5.64 15.86 0.55
C ASP A 160 5.22 17.33 0.40
N LYS A 161 4.98 17.79 -0.83
CA LYS A 161 4.50 19.15 -1.09
C LYS A 161 3.09 19.39 -0.54
N VAL A 162 2.26 18.35 -0.48
CA VAL A 162 0.91 18.41 0.10
C VAL A 162 1.01 18.39 1.62
N LEU A 163 1.77 17.46 2.20
CA LEU A 163 1.98 17.37 3.65
C LEU A 163 2.53 18.67 4.24
N LYS A 164 3.50 19.31 3.59
CA LYS A 164 4.05 20.61 4.03
C LYS A 164 3.04 21.76 4.07
N LYS A 165 1.88 21.61 3.44
CA LYS A 165 0.80 22.60 3.43
C LYS A 165 -0.31 22.27 4.40
N VAL A 166 -0.26 21.11 5.07
CA VAL A 166 -1.24 20.75 6.09
C VAL A 166 -0.97 21.62 7.31
N ASP A 167 -1.90 22.52 7.60
CA ASP A 167 -1.95 23.21 8.88
C ASP A 167 -2.53 22.25 9.91
N ILE A 168 -1.70 21.85 10.89
CA ILE A 168 -2.14 20.88 11.90
C ILE A 168 -2.95 21.52 13.03
N SER A 169 -2.93 22.85 13.17
CA SER A 169 -3.71 23.56 14.19
C SER A 169 -5.22 23.41 13.95
N ASP A 170 -5.63 23.22 12.69
CA ASP A 170 -7.00 22.89 12.29
C ASP A 170 -7.51 21.55 12.84
N PHE A 171 -6.64 20.72 13.45
CA PHE A 171 -7.01 19.44 14.06
C PHE A 171 -7.12 19.48 15.57
N GLU A 172 -6.64 20.53 16.26
CA GLU A 172 -6.65 20.57 17.73
C GLU A 172 -8.06 20.43 18.32
N ASN A 173 -9.08 20.89 17.61
CA ASN A 173 -10.48 20.80 18.04
C ASN A 173 -11.26 19.64 17.39
N LYS A 174 -10.58 18.73 16.70
CA LYS A 174 -11.20 17.61 16.00
C LYS A 174 -11.04 16.32 16.78
N GLU A 175 -11.87 15.35 16.42
CA GLU A 175 -11.70 13.99 16.91
C GLU A 175 -10.56 13.29 16.14
N VAL A 176 -9.81 12.41 16.81
CA VAL A 176 -8.68 11.66 16.25
C VAL A 176 -9.08 10.91 14.97
N TYR A 177 -10.30 10.37 14.91
CA TYR A 177 -10.80 9.68 13.72
C TYR A 177 -10.85 10.60 12.48
N GLU A 178 -11.00 11.92 12.64
CA GLU A 178 -11.03 12.86 11.52
C GLU A 178 -9.68 12.98 10.82
N ILE A 179 -8.56 12.75 11.53
CA ILE A 179 -7.22 12.70 10.94
C ILE A 179 -7.12 11.53 9.93
N PHE A 180 -7.75 10.39 10.22
CA PHE A 180 -7.71 9.20 9.37
C PHE A 180 -8.36 9.42 8.01
N TYR A 181 -9.40 10.25 7.95
CA TYR A 181 -10.10 10.55 6.70
C TYR A 181 -9.67 11.86 6.08
N ASN A 182 -8.86 12.65 6.78
CA ASN A 182 -8.29 13.85 6.22
C ASN A 182 -7.47 13.47 4.98
N VAL A 183 -7.90 14.00 3.83
CA VAL A 183 -7.43 13.58 2.49
C VAL A 183 -5.90 13.57 2.37
N PRO A 184 -5.14 14.56 2.90
CA PRO A 184 -3.69 14.52 2.86
C PRO A 184 -3.04 13.60 3.91
N LEU A 185 -3.68 13.29 5.05
CA LEU A 185 -3.08 12.51 6.14
C LEU A 185 -3.43 11.01 6.11
N LYS A 186 -4.44 10.60 5.34
CA LYS A 186 -4.87 9.19 5.22
C LYS A 186 -3.87 8.24 4.55
N TYR A 187 -2.74 8.75 4.05
CA TYR A 187 -1.73 7.97 3.31
C TYR A 187 -0.52 7.59 4.17
N TYR A 188 -0.72 7.45 5.49
CA TYR A 188 0.29 6.87 6.35
C TYR A 188 0.59 5.42 5.91
N THR A 189 1.86 5.06 5.99
CA THR A 189 2.32 3.68 5.80
C THR A 189 1.97 2.89 7.04
N ARG A 190 2.49 3.30 8.20
CA ARG A 190 2.28 2.67 9.51
C ARG A 190 1.53 3.61 10.44
N TRP A 191 0.84 3.03 11.40
CA TRP A 191 0.53 3.72 12.64
C TRP A 191 0.73 2.77 13.82
N TYR A 192 0.98 3.32 15.00
CA TYR A 192 1.07 2.55 16.23
C TYR A 192 0.69 3.40 17.43
N TRP A 193 0.30 2.74 18.50
CA TRP A 193 0.10 3.32 19.81
C TRP A 193 1.41 3.32 20.57
N PHE A 194 1.67 4.36 21.35
CA PHE A 194 2.70 4.28 22.37
C PHE A 194 2.04 4.47 23.73
N GLU A 195 2.32 3.51 24.60
CA GLU A 195 1.85 3.45 25.96
C GLU A 195 3.03 3.75 26.90
N ASP A 196 2.73 4.17 28.13
CA ASP A 196 3.75 4.19 29.18
C ASP A 196 3.90 2.80 29.84
N SER A 197 4.75 2.75 30.88
CA SER A 197 4.99 1.53 31.65
C SER A 197 3.75 0.99 32.39
N THR A 198 2.65 1.75 32.47
CA THR A 198 1.41 1.30 33.12
C THR A 198 0.36 0.83 32.11
N GLY A 199 0.68 0.85 30.81
CA GLY A 199 -0.25 0.51 29.72
C GLY A 199 -1.22 1.64 29.39
N GLU A 200 -0.95 2.87 29.85
CA GLU A 200 -1.78 4.01 29.49
C GLU A 200 -1.39 4.55 28.12
N LEU A 201 -2.39 4.69 27.25
CA LEU A 201 -2.23 5.34 25.97
C LEU A 201 -1.69 6.77 26.12
N LYS A 202 -0.47 7.03 25.62
CA LYS A 202 0.12 8.37 25.56
C LYS A 202 -0.06 9.04 24.21
N GLY A 203 -0.25 8.26 23.14
CA GLY A 203 -0.61 8.82 21.85
C GLY A 203 -0.52 7.84 20.69
N LEU A 204 -0.79 8.39 19.52
CA LEU A 204 -0.74 7.72 18.23
C LEU A 204 0.40 8.31 17.42
N VAL A 205 1.10 7.47 16.68
CA VAL A 205 2.07 7.92 15.69
C VAL A 205 1.66 7.37 14.34
N PHE A 206 1.57 8.24 13.33
CA PHE A 206 1.35 7.91 11.93
C PHE A 206 2.64 8.10 11.15
N ASN A 207 3.26 7.03 10.67
CA ASN A 207 4.48 7.13 9.86
C ASN A 207 4.14 7.22 8.38
N TYR A 208 4.77 8.16 7.68
CA TYR A 208 4.60 8.36 6.25
C TYR A 208 5.80 7.81 5.49
N SER A 209 5.59 7.48 4.21
CA SER A 209 6.62 6.89 3.33
C SER A 209 7.83 7.80 3.09
N ASN A 210 7.77 9.06 3.50
CA ASN A 210 8.85 10.03 3.41
C ASN A 210 9.71 10.12 4.68
N GLY A 211 9.44 9.28 5.68
CA GLY A 211 10.15 9.27 6.98
C GLY A 211 9.66 10.32 7.97
N ASP A 212 8.68 11.15 7.61
CA ASP A 212 7.98 12.00 8.58
C ASP A 212 6.97 11.15 9.35
N SER A 213 6.65 11.58 10.57
CA SER A 213 5.59 10.97 11.35
C SER A 213 4.74 12.04 12.00
N LEU A 214 3.43 11.82 12.05
CA LEU A 214 2.50 12.70 12.73
C LEU A 214 2.17 12.05 14.07
N LYS A 215 2.53 12.70 15.17
CA LYS A 215 2.20 12.26 16.51
C LYS A 215 0.94 12.98 16.97
N VAL A 216 -0.01 12.23 17.51
CA VAL A 216 -1.31 12.73 17.97
C VAL A 216 -1.50 12.27 19.40
N ILE A 217 -1.65 13.21 20.32
CA ILE A 217 -1.93 12.94 21.73
C ILE A 217 -3.44 13.17 21.94
N PRO A 218 -4.21 12.11 22.23
CA PRO A 218 -5.64 12.26 22.49
C PRO A 218 -5.90 12.87 23.87
N HIS A 219 -7.03 13.56 23.99
CA HIS A 219 -7.66 13.93 25.24
C HIS A 219 -8.82 12.97 25.51
N SER A 220 -8.80 12.28 26.65
CA SER A 220 -9.98 11.58 27.13
C SER A 220 -10.87 12.59 27.85
N LEU A 221 -12.10 12.81 27.36
CA LEU A 221 -13.08 13.71 28.00
C LEU A 221 -13.56 13.20 29.37
N GLU A 222 -13.34 11.92 29.64
CA GLU A 222 -13.59 11.27 30.93
C GLU A 222 -12.26 10.63 31.35
N ASP A 223 -11.86 10.68 32.63
CA ASP A 223 -10.65 10.02 33.17
C ASP A 223 -10.72 8.46 33.09
N LYS A 224 -11.34 7.91 32.05
CA LYS A 224 -11.38 6.49 31.74
C LYS A 224 -10.14 6.12 30.96
N GLN A 225 -9.47 5.07 31.42
CA GLN A 225 -8.45 4.39 30.65
C GLN A 225 -9.02 3.97 29.29
N ILE A 226 -8.34 4.42 28.25
CA ILE A 226 -8.61 4.03 26.88
C ILE A 226 -7.86 2.72 26.65
N GLN A 227 -8.49 1.58 26.94
CA GLN A 227 -7.94 0.27 26.59
C GLN A 227 -8.22 -0.01 25.11
N ILE A 228 -7.15 -0.10 24.33
CA ILE A 228 -7.25 -0.49 22.92
C ILE A 228 -7.11 -2.00 22.82
N ASP A 229 -8.17 -2.63 22.35
CA ASP A 229 -8.13 -4.01 21.92
C ASP A 229 -7.53 -4.01 20.51
N GLU A 230 -6.42 -4.73 20.26
CA GLU A 230 -5.75 -4.78 18.94
C GLU A 230 -6.71 -5.23 17.82
N GLU A 231 -7.82 -5.90 18.19
CA GLU A 231 -8.87 -6.37 17.31
C GLU A 231 -10.03 -5.36 17.08
N ARG A 232 -10.08 -4.23 17.80
CA ARG A 232 -11.16 -3.23 17.65
C ARG A 232 -10.79 -2.11 16.69
N GLU A 233 -11.22 -2.33 15.45
CA GLU A 233 -11.78 -1.36 14.52
C GLU A 233 -11.87 0.12 15.00
N PHE A 234 -11.02 0.96 14.39
CA PHE A 234 -10.81 2.41 14.63
C PHE A 234 -12.08 3.30 14.62
N TRP A 235 -13.19 2.80 14.09
CA TRP A 235 -14.31 3.61 13.58
C TRP A 235 -15.24 4.19 14.66
N ASN A 236 -15.06 3.81 15.94
CA ASN A 236 -16.00 4.18 17.01
C ASN A 236 -15.45 5.15 18.05
N TRP A 237 -14.23 5.67 17.86
CA TRP A 237 -13.50 6.35 18.94
C TRP A 237 -13.52 7.86 18.76
N LYS A 238 -14.35 8.49 19.58
CA LYS A 238 -14.53 9.94 19.66
C LYS A 238 -13.56 10.58 20.65
N LEU A 239 -12.27 10.53 20.34
CA LEU A 239 -11.23 11.13 21.18
C LEU A 239 -10.87 12.50 20.64
N ASN A 240 -10.99 13.55 21.45
CA ASN A 240 -10.52 14.88 21.04
C ASN A 240 -8.99 14.90 20.99
N ILE A 241 -8.42 15.80 20.20
CA ILE A 241 -6.97 15.96 20.11
C ILE A 241 -6.51 16.95 21.19
N LYS A 242 -5.53 16.55 22.00
CA LYS A 242 -4.88 17.44 22.96
C LYS A 242 -3.69 18.15 22.34
N GLU A 243 -2.90 17.41 21.58
CA GLU A 243 -1.66 17.88 20.96
C GLU A 243 -1.41 17.09 19.68
N ILE A 244 -0.86 17.76 18.68
CA ILE A 244 -0.50 17.17 17.40
C ILE A 244 0.79 17.79 16.90
N GLU A 245 1.75 16.96 16.48
CA GLU A 245 3.05 17.44 16.03
C GLU A 245 3.65 16.56 14.93
N TRP A 246 4.44 17.20 14.05
CA TRP A 246 5.30 16.48 13.12
C TRP A 246 6.61 16.09 13.81
N ILE A 247 6.91 14.81 13.83
CA ILE A 247 8.17 14.24 14.31
C ILE A 247 8.90 13.53 13.16
N LYS A 248 10.19 13.29 13.32
CA LYS A 248 10.92 12.37 12.44
C LYS A 248 10.71 10.95 12.94
N SER A 249 10.46 10.01 12.03
CA SER A 249 10.52 8.59 12.42
C SER A 249 11.94 8.31 12.95
N PRO A 250 12.04 7.60 14.08
CA PRO A 250 13.33 7.15 14.60
C PRO A 250 14.07 6.25 13.61
#